data_AF-A0A8D8FMP6-F1
#
_entry.id   AF-A0A8D8FMP6-F1
#
_cell.length_a   1.000
_cell.length_b   1.000
_cell.length_c   1.000
_cell.angle_alpha   90.00
_cell.angle_beta   90.00
_cell.angle_gamma   90.00
#
_symmetry.space_group_name_H-M   'P 1'
#
loop_
_entity.id
_entity.type
_entity.pdbx_description
1 polymer ?
#
loop_
_entity_poly.entity_id
_entity_poly.type
_entity_poly.pdbx_seq_one_letter_code
_entity_poly.pdbx_strand_id
1 'polypeptide(L)'
;MDSFDPEDHRQFLEYFKAHVDPNDQLPVKVPGYNLTEEEIIGEVVNWAQSYLLQMKCPEVLLAPIINEVLLETKKSYQKIPKQCGFDGYSYNPLKLSIIVIGHINTICDRLMDNAELNKILPDNSEVTNIPRHSVKAIKNTRRKMEDRHICIRDFHGMFGVKDSEPTSFYGVFDGHGGQDAAIYTSAHLCYNIAKSSKYPHNIEAAMREAFLKTDDAFIDKSDKHAMYSGTTAVVFIYRANEKKLFAGWVGDSQALLAAEGKVCQIVSPHTPSVESERIRIEKMGGVIMNWDGSYRVNGQLAISRAIGKLSYISD
;
A
#
# COMPACT_ATOMS: atom_id res chain seq x y z
N MET A 1 -5.30 9.73 -21.08
CA MET A 1 -5.49 11.16 -21.37
C MET A 1 -5.77 11.73 -20.01
N ASP A 2 -4.78 12.24 -19.31
CA ASP A 2 -4.99 12.89 -18.02
C ASP A 2 -4.11 14.13 -18.04
N SER A 3 -4.56 15.10 -18.83
CA SER A 3 -4.15 16.49 -18.70
C SER A 3 -4.81 17.06 -17.44
N PHE A 4 -4.22 18.11 -16.88
CA PHE A 4 -4.82 18.91 -15.82
C PHE A 4 -6.02 19.67 -16.41
N ASP A 5 -7.14 18.98 -16.63
CA ASP A 5 -8.36 19.59 -17.14
C ASP A 5 -9.27 19.91 -15.95
N PRO A 6 -9.47 21.20 -15.62
CA PRO A 6 -10.40 21.61 -14.58
C PRO A 6 -11.82 21.06 -14.77
N GLU A 7 -12.20 20.76 -16.02
CA GLU A 7 -13.49 20.15 -16.36
C GLU A 7 -13.58 18.70 -15.83
N ASP A 8 -12.47 17.94 -15.84
CA ASP A 8 -12.42 16.56 -15.34
C ASP A 8 -12.62 16.52 -13.82
N HIS A 9 -12.04 17.47 -13.09
CA HIS A 9 -12.23 17.59 -11.65
C HIS A 9 -13.69 17.90 -11.29
N ARG A 10 -14.31 18.83 -12.04
CA ARG A 10 -15.69 19.23 -11.82
C ARG A 10 -16.66 18.10 -12.13
N GLN A 11 -16.48 17.42 -13.28
CA GLN A 11 -17.27 16.25 -13.65
C GLN A 11 -17.18 15.15 -12.59
N PHE A 12 -15.98 14.88 -12.06
CA PHE A 12 -15.82 13.91 -11.00
C PHE A 12 -16.65 14.27 -9.77
N LEU A 13 -16.54 15.50 -9.25
CA LEU A 13 -17.25 15.89 -8.04
C LEU A 13 -18.77 15.86 -8.20
N GLU A 14 -19.28 16.27 -9.37
CA GLU A 14 -20.71 16.18 -9.71
C GLU A 14 -21.18 14.72 -9.82
N TYR A 15 -20.39 13.88 -10.51
CA TYR A 15 -20.64 12.44 -10.59
C TYR A 15 -20.66 11.80 -9.20
N PHE A 16 -19.65 12.09 -8.38
CA PHE A 16 -19.52 11.60 -7.03
C PHE A 16 -20.75 11.96 -6.19
N LYS A 17 -21.12 13.24 -6.16
CA LYS A 17 -22.31 13.73 -5.43
C LYS A 17 -23.61 13.05 -5.86
N ALA A 18 -23.76 12.76 -7.15
CA ALA A 18 -24.97 12.13 -7.68
C ALA A 18 -25.06 10.61 -7.40
N HIS A 19 -23.95 9.94 -7.10
CA HIS A 19 -23.87 8.47 -7.03
C HIS A 19 -23.45 7.92 -5.66
N VAL A 20 -23.04 8.78 -4.73
CA VAL A 20 -22.82 8.37 -3.34
C VAL A 20 -24.15 7.98 -2.72
N ASP A 21 -24.22 6.76 -2.17
CA ASP A 21 -25.26 6.36 -1.23
C ASP A 21 -24.71 6.51 0.19
N PRO A 22 -25.16 7.52 0.97
CA PRO A 22 -24.74 7.68 2.36
C PRO A 22 -25.14 6.52 3.27
N ASN A 23 -26.05 5.65 2.81
CA ASN A 23 -26.52 4.49 3.55
C ASN A 23 -25.78 3.19 3.16
N ASP A 24 -24.89 3.23 2.16
CA ASP A 24 -24.02 2.09 1.88
C ASP A 24 -23.02 1.91 3.03
N GLN A 25 -23.25 0.87 3.82
CA GLN A 25 -22.48 0.62 5.04
C GLN A 25 -21.10 0.01 4.74
N LEU A 26 -20.86 -0.52 3.53
CA LEU A 26 -19.69 -1.35 3.21
C LEU A 26 -19.20 -1.15 1.76
N PRO A 27 -18.88 0.08 1.32
CA PRO A 27 -18.34 0.30 -0.01
C PRO A 27 -16.91 -0.26 -0.18
N VAL A 28 -16.25 -0.62 0.93
CA VAL A 28 -14.88 -1.15 0.95
C VAL A 28 -14.78 -2.42 1.79
N LYS A 29 -13.82 -3.28 1.46
CA LYS A 29 -13.50 -4.45 2.29
C LYS A 29 -12.71 -4.01 3.50
N VAL A 30 -13.20 -4.38 4.68
CA VAL A 30 -12.53 -4.15 5.96
C VAL A 30 -11.91 -5.45 6.48
N PRO A 31 -10.81 -5.37 7.25
CA PRO A 31 -10.20 -6.55 7.86
C PRO A 31 -11.13 -7.22 8.88
N GLY A 32 -10.95 -8.53 9.06
CA GLY A 32 -11.68 -9.34 10.04
C GLY A 32 -11.13 -9.24 11.48
N TYR A 33 -10.23 -8.30 11.74
CA TYR A 33 -9.56 -8.08 13.02
C TYR A 33 -9.67 -6.62 13.45
N ASN A 34 -9.54 -6.35 14.75
CA ASN A 34 -9.48 -4.98 15.26
C ASN A 34 -8.14 -4.33 14.95
N LEU A 35 -8.14 -3.00 14.86
CA LEU A 35 -6.97 -2.18 14.52
C LEU A 35 -6.32 -1.61 15.77
N THR A 36 -5.00 -1.66 15.82
CA THR A 36 -4.18 -0.86 16.74
C THR A 36 -4.07 0.56 16.21
N GLU A 37 -3.66 1.51 17.06
CA GLU A 37 -3.49 2.91 16.63
C GLU A 37 -2.46 3.06 15.50
N GLU A 38 -1.45 2.20 15.45
CA GLU A 38 -0.43 2.24 14.40
C GLU A 38 -0.96 1.80 13.02
N GLU A 39 -2.00 0.96 13.00
CA GLU A 39 -2.59 0.40 11.78
C GLU A 39 -3.64 1.34 11.15
N ILE A 40 -4.22 2.25 11.95
CA ILE A 40 -5.32 3.12 11.50
C ILE A 40 -4.98 3.85 10.20
N ILE A 41 -3.81 4.49 10.12
CA ILE A 41 -3.47 5.33 8.97
C ILE A 41 -3.36 4.51 7.68
N GLY A 42 -2.73 3.34 7.73
CA GLY A 42 -2.62 2.46 6.56
C GLY A 42 -3.98 1.99 6.06
N GLU A 43 -4.89 1.61 6.97
CA GLU A 43 -6.26 1.21 6.62
C GLU A 43 -7.07 2.38 6.07
N VAL A 44 -6.96 3.58 6.64
CA VAL A 44 -7.66 4.78 6.15
C VAL A 44 -7.23 5.11 4.72
N VAL A 45 -5.92 5.07 4.43
CA VAL A 45 -5.43 5.27 3.05
C VAL A 45 -5.97 4.20 2.12
N ASN A 46 -5.90 2.93 2.51
CA ASN A 46 -6.37 1.81 1.70
C ASN A 46 -7.88 1.91 1.38
N TRP A 47 -8.71 2.22 2.39
CA TRP A 47 -10.15 2.41 2.21
C TRP A 47 -10.47 3.62 1.35
N ALA A 48 -9.86 4.78 1.64
CA ALA A 48 -10.11 6.00 0.89
C ALA A 48 -9.68 5.87 -0.57
N GLN A 49 -8.51 5.29 -0.83
CA GLN A 49 -8.04 5.03 -2.19
C GLN A 49 -8.96 4.05 -2.92
N SER A 50 -9.35 2.94 -2.29
CA SER A 50 -10.26 1.96 -2.90
C SER A 50 -11.60 2.59 -3.29
N TYR A 51 -12.18 3.38 -2.39
CA TYR A 51 -13.48 4.02 -2.63
C TYR A 51 -13.41 5.10 -3.72
N LEU A 52 -12.41 5.98 -3.65
CA LEU A 52 -12.24 7.06 -4.64
C LEU A 52 -11.94 6.50 -6.04
N LEU A 53 -11.12 5.45 -6.16
CA LEU A 53 -10.85 4.79 -7.44
C LEU A 53 -12.09 4.10 -8.01
N GLN A 54 -12.92 3.48 -7.17
CA GLN A 54 -14.21 2.92 -7.60
C GLN A 54 -15.14 4.01 -8.16
N MET A 55 -15.08 5.21 -7.58
CA MET A 55 -15.82 6.39 -8.06
C MET A 55 -15.12 7.13 -9.21
N LYS A 56 -14.05 6.56 -9.78
CA LYS A 56 -13.27 7.12 -10.89
C LYS A 56 -12.67 8.50 -10.56
N CYS A 57 -12.21 8.69 -9.33
CA CYS A 57 -11.51 9.90 -8.91
C CYS A 57 -10.26 10.14 -9.78
N PRO A 58 -10.09 11.35 -10.34
CA PRO A 58 -8.87 11.75 -11.04
C PRO A 58 -7.64 11.60 -10.15
N GLU A 59 -6.55 11.08 -10.72
CA GLU A 59 -5.28 10.83 -10.02
C GLU A 59 -4.73 12.06 -9.28
N VAL A 60 -4.94 13.27 -9.84
CA VAL A 60 -4.49 14.54 -9.26
C VAL A 60 -5.23 14.87 -7.96
N LEU A 61 -6.47 14.40 -7.81
CA LEU A 61 -7.30 14.65 -6.62
C LEU A 61 -7.14 13.57 -5.53
N LEU A 62 -6.63 12.38 -5.87
CA LEU A 62 -6.50 11.27 -4.93
C LEU A 62 -5.67 11.64 -3.69
N ALA A 63 -4.43 12.07 -3.89
CA ALA A 63 -3.52 12.35 -2.77
C ALA A 63 -4.01 13.51 -1.89
N PRO A 64 -4.45 14.67 -2.42
CA PRO A 64 -4.97 15.75 -1.59
C PRO A 64 -6.25 15.39 -0.82
N ILE A 65 -7.20 14.68 -1.44
CA ILE A 65 -8.41 14.24 -0.75
C ILE A 65 -8.07 13.26 0.35
N ILE A 66 -7.21 12.26 0.07
CA ILE A 66 -6.79 11.27 1.08
C ILE A 66 -6.06 11.95 2.24
N ASN A 67 -5.22 12.97 1.98
CA ASN A 67 -4.56 13.73 3.03
C ASN A 67 -5.56 14.44 3.96
N GLU A 68 -6.56 15.13 3.40
CA GLU A 68 -7.64 15.76 4.16
C GLU A 68 -8.43 14.72 4.99
N VAL A 69 -8.73 13.56 4.40
CA VAL A 69 -9.40 12.44 5.10
C VAL A 69 -8.55 11.94 6.27
N LEU A 70 -7.23 11.83 6.11
CA LEU A 70 -6.32 11.45 7.20
C LEU A 70 -6.35 12.47 8.33
N LEU A 71 -6.32 13.77 8.01
CA LEU A 71 -6.38 14.85 8.99
C LEU A 71 -7.70 14.85 9.75
N GLU A 72 -8.84 14.70 9.08
CA GLU A 72 -10.16 14.64 9.71
C GLU A 72 -10.35 13.36 10.53
N THR A 73 -9.91 12.21 10.01
CA THR A 73 -9.98 10.93 10.75
C THR A 73 -9.16 11.00 12.04
N LYS A 74 -7.96 11.61 11.98
CA LYS A 74 -7.11 11.86 13.16
C LYS A 74 -7.81 12.72 14.21
N LYS A 75 -8.51 13.78 13.80
CA LYS A 75 -9.32 14.58 14.73
C LYS A 75 -10.46 13.76 15.33
N SER A 76 -11.11 12.91 14.53
CA SER A 76 -12.25 12.09 14.97
C SER A 76 -11.87 11.07 16.03
N TYR A 77 -10.87 10.22 15.80
CA TYR A 77 -10.52 9.20 16.81
C TYR A 77 -9.85 9.78 18.06
N GLN A 78 -9.35 11.03 18.01
CA GLN A 78 -8.91 11.77 19.20
C GLN A 78 -10.07 12.36 20.02
N LYS A 79 -11.11 12.90 19.37
CA LYS A 79 -12.24 13.56 20.04
C LYS A 79 -13.35 12.59 20.45
N ILE A 80 -13.65 11.61 19.60
CA ILE A 80 -14.78 10.68 19.73
C ILE A 80 -14.34 9.22 19.51
N PRO A 81 -13.33 8.71 20.24
CA PRO A 81 -12.75 7.38 20.02
C PRO A 81 -13.80 6.26 20.05
N LYS A 82 -14.75 6.31 20.99
CA LYS A 82 -15.83 5.31 21.11
C LYS A 82 -16.73 5.25 19.86
N GLN A 83 -17.02 6.39 19.23
CA GLN A 83 -17.81 6.42 18.00
C GLN A 83 -17.01 5.86 16.82
N CYS A 84 -15.68 6.05 16.83
CA CYS A 84 -14.74 5.44 15.90
C CYS A 84 -14.52 3.93 16.15
N GLY A 85 -15.26 3.34 17.09
CA GLY A 85 -15.17 1.91 17.39
C GLY A 85 -14.09 1.52 18.38
N PHE A 86 -13.54 2.47 19.15
CA PHE A 86 -12.58 2.16 20.20
C PHE A 86 -13.24 1.41 21.37
N ASP A 87 -12.70 0.24 21.71
CA ASP A 87 -13.18 -0.61 22.81
C ASP A 87 -12.38 -0.47 24.12
N GLY A 88 -11.35 0.39 24.14
CA GLY A 88 -10.40 0.54 25.25
C GLY A 88 -9.00 0.02 24.92
N TYR A 89 -8.86 -0.84 23.91
CA TYR A 89 -7.60 -1.42 23.48
C TYR A 89 -7.35 -1.26 21.97
N SER A 90 -8.42 -1.33 21.18
CA SER A 90 -8.35 -1.40 19.72
C SER A 90 -9.58 -0.75 19.07
N TYR A 91 -9.52 -0.55 17.76
CA TYR A 91 -10.58 0.05 16.96
C TYR A 91 -11.27 -1.01 16.10
N ASN A 92 -12.61 -1.04 16.15
CA ASN A 92 -13.39 -1.85 15.23
C ASN A 92 -13.31 -1.26 13.80
N PRO A 93 -12.81 -2.02 12.81
CA PRO A 93 -12.54 -1.49 11.48
C PRO A 93 -13.82 -1.09 10.74
N LEU A 94 -14.93 -1.79 10.93
CA LEU A 94 -16.22 -1.46 10.30
C LEU A 94 -16.75 -0.10 10.77
N LYS A 95 -16.73 0.16 12.09
CA LYS A 95 -17.16 1.46 12.62
C LYS A 95 -16.25 2.60 12.14
N LEU A 96 -14.94 2.35 12.13
CA LEU A 96 -13.97 3.34 11.68
C LEU A 96 -14.11 3.63 10.18
N SER A 97 -14.30 2.59 9.35
CA SER A 97 -14.46 2.76 7.90
C SER A 97 -15.69 3.58 7.57
N ILE A 98 -16.82 3.41 8.27
CA ILE A 98 -18.02 4.23 8.09
C ILE A 98 -17.72 5.72 8.33
N ILE A 99 -16.94 6.05 9.38
CA ILE A 99 -16.53 7.43 9.63
C ILE A 99 -15.62 7.96 8.52
N VAL A 100 -14.66 7.16 8.06
CA VAL A 100 -13.76 7.51 6.95
C VAL A 100 -14.55 7.81 5.67
N ILE A 101 -15.51 6.96 5.30
CA ILE A 101 -16.39 7.20 4.14
C ILE A 101 -17.22 8.47 4.34
N GLY A 102 -17.75 8.71 5.55
CA GLY A 102 -18.43 9.95 5.89
C GLY A 102 -17.55 11.20 5.71
N HIS A 103 -16.27 11.12 6.07
CA HIS A 103 -15.30 12.18 5.83
C HIS A 103 -15.06 12.41 4.33
N ILE A 104 -14.89 11.34 3.54
CA ILE A 104 -14.75 11.46 2.08
C ILE A 104 -15.96 12.18 1.48
N ASN A 105 -17.18 11.78 1.87
CA ASN A 105 -18.41 12.39 1.36
C ASN A 105 -18.49 13.88 1.69
N THR A 106 -18.16 14.24 2.94
CA THR A 106 -18.16 15.64 3.40
C THR A 106 -17.11 16.47 2.67
N ILE A 107 -15.91 15.90 2.47
CA ILE A 107 -14.81 16.58 1.78
C ILE A 107 -15.18 16.79 0.31
N CYS A 108 -15.65 15.77 -0.41
CA CYS A 108 -16.07 15.91 -1.80
C CYS A 108 -17.21 16.93 -1.98
N ASP A 109 -18.20 16.97 -1.08
CA ASP A 109 -19.26 17.99 -1.13
C ASP A 109 -18.70 19.41 -0.90
N ARG A 110 -17.78 19.58 0.06
CA ARG A 110 -17.09 20.85 0.28
C ARG A 110 -16.30 21.32 -0.95
N LEU A 111 -15.65 20.39 -1.65
CA LEU A 111 -14.86 20.67 -2.86
C LEU A 111 -15.70 21.06 -4.07
N MET A 112 -17.03 20.98 -4.00
CA MET A 112 -17.92 21.60 -4.99
C MET A 112 -17.79 23.13 -5.04
N ASP A 113 -17.27 23.76 -3.98
CA ASP A 113 -16.84 25.15 -4.00
C ASP A 113 -15.43 25.24 -4.63
N ASN A 114 -15.32 25.98 -5.72
CA ASN A 114 -14.06 26.17 -6.43
C ASN A 114 -12.97 26.82 -5.55
N ALA A 115 -13.34 27.66 -4.58
CA ALA A 115 -12.38 28.25 -3.66
C ALA A 115 -11.80 27.19 -2.70
N GLU A 116 -12.59 26.18 -2.31
CA GLU A 116 -12.10 25.06 -1.50
C GLU A 116 -11.28 24.08 -2.35
N LEU A 117 -11.72 23.78 -3.57
CA LEU A 117 -10.96 22.94 -4.51
C LEU A 117 -9.57 23.50 -4.79
N ASN A 118 -9.47 24.80 -5.08
CA ASN A 118 -8.20 25.45 -5.37
C ASN A 118 -7.21 25.44 -4.20
N LYS A 119 -7.65 25.23 -2.95
CA LYS A 119 -6.75 25.14 -1.79
C LYS A 119 -6.01 23.81 -1.71
N ILE A 120 -6.58 22.75 -2.27
CA ILE A 120 -6.03 21.39 -2.16
C ILE A 120 -5.29 20.94 -3.43
N LEU A 121 -5.49 21.65 -4.54
CA LEU A 121 -4.82 21.33 -5.79
C LEU A 121 -3.31 21.59 -5.65
N PRO A 122 -2.45 20.66 -6.10
CA PRO A 122 -1.01 20.89 -6.14
C PRO A 122 -0.68 22.02 -7.12
N ASP A 123 0.40 22.76 -6.84
CA ASP A 123 0.86 23.83 -7.73
C ASP A 123 1.24 23.25 -9.10
N ASN A 124 0.84 23.94 -10.18
CA ASN A 124 1.01 23.45 -11.56
C ASN A 124 2.45 23.08 -11.93
N SER A 125 3.47 23.65 -11.25
CA SER A 125 4.88 23.31 -11.47
C SER A 125 5.30 21.94 -10.92
N GLU A 126 4.60 21.41 -9.90
CA GLU A 126 4.94 20.14 -9.23
C GLU A 126 4.47 18.91 -10.00
N VAL A 127 3.42 19.05 -10.82
CA VAL A 127 2.71 17.93 -11.47
C VAL A 127 3.39 17.46 -12.78
N THR A 128 4.24 18.29 -13.40
CA THR A 128 4.73 18.08 -14.78
C THR A 128 5.72 16.92 -14.95
N ASN A 129 6.36 16.46 -13.87
CA ASN A 129 7.38 15.40 -13.92
C ASN A 129 6.94 14.05 -13.32
N ILE A 130 5.68 13.93 -12.88
CA ILE A 130 5.24 12.69 -12.24
C ILE A 130 4.92 11.63 -13.31
N PRO A 131 5.53 10.43 -13.26
CA PRO A 131 5.38 9.43 -14.31
C PRO A 131 3.95 8.89 -14.38
N ARG A 132 3.52 8.61 -15.62
CA ARG A 132 2.30 7.84 -15.87
C ARG A 132 2.51 6.40 -15.46
N HIS A 133 1.45 5.77 -14.98
CA HIS A 133 1.47 4.35 -14.63
C HIS A 133 0.20 3.68 -15.15
N SER A 134 0.22 2.35 -15.19
CA SER A 134 -0.94 1.53 -15.51
C SER A 134 -0.85 0.25 -14.71
N VAL A 135 -1.98 -0.25 -14.22
CA VAL A 135 -2.03 -1.53 -13.51
C VAL A 135 -3.09 -2.43 -14.10
N LYS A 136 -2.80 -3.73 -14.11
CA LYS A 136 -3.76 -4.78 -14.41
C LYS A 136 -3.49 -5.98 -13.51
N ALA A 137 -4.54 -6.47 -12.86
CA ALA A 137 -4.47 -7.65 -12.02
C ALA A 137 -5.62 -8.60 -12.42
N ILE A 138 -5.31 -9.89 -12.61
CA ILE A 138 -6.29 -10.88 -13.09
C ILE A 138 -6.08 -12.19 -12.32
N LYS A 139 -7.15 -12.70 -11.69
CA LYS A 139 -7.12 -13.96 -10.92
C LYS A 139 -6.76 -15.19 -11.77
N ASN A 140 -7.10 -15.16 -13.05
CA ASN A 140 -6.99 -16.30 -13.97
C ASN A 140 -7.62 -17.57 -13.37
N THR A 141 -6.93 -18.70 -13.42
CA THR A 141 -7.41 -20.03 -12.98
C THR A 141 -7.27 -20.27 -11.47
N ARG A 142 -6.70 -19.33 -10.71
CA ARG A 142 -6.53 -19.48 -9.25
C ARG A 142 -7.89 -19.41 -8.56
N ARG A 143 -8.03 -20.14 -7.44
CA ARG A 143 -9.26 -20.14 -6.63
C ARG A 143 -9.57 -18.76 -6.05
N LYS A 144 -8.52 -18.09 -5.57
CA LYS A 144 -8.55 -16.78 -4.90
C LYS A 144 -7.55 -15.83 -5.57
N MET A 145 -7.84 -14.53 -5.54
CA MET A 145 -6.93 -13.46 -5.99
C MET A 145 -6.08 -13.01 -4.80
N GLU A 146 -4.91 -13.60 -4.63
CA GLU A 146 -4.04 -13.35 -3.47
C GLU A 146 -3.09 -12.17 -3.68
N ASP A 147 -2.86 -11.76 -4.94
CA ASP A 147 -2.01 -10.61 -5.24
C ASP A 147 -2.69 -9.28 -4.84
N ARG A 148 -1.85 -8.32 -4.43
CA ARG A 148 -2.21 -6.92 -4.22
C ARG A 148 -1.21 -6.02 -4.94
N HIS A 149 -1.64 -4.80 -5.21
CA HIS A 149 -0.77 -3.76 -5.72
C HIS A 149 -1.18 -2.42 -5.13
N ILE A 150 -0.26 -1.47 -5.19
CA ILE A 150 -0.53 -0.08 -4.81
C ILE A 150 0.22 0.85 -5.76
N CYS A 151 -0.43 1.96 -6.10
CA CYS A 151 0.14 3.03 -6.90
C CYS A 151 -0.23 4.35 -6.24
N ILE A 152 0.77 5.10 -5.81
CA ILE A 152 0.61 6.41 -5.21
C ILE A 152 1.42 7.38 -6.05
N ARG A 153 0.72 8.17 -6.86
CA ARG A 153 1.34 9.12 -7.78
C ARG A 153 2.04 10.26 -7.02
N ASP A 154 1.37 10.82 -6.03
CA ASP A 154 1.90 11.86 -5.15
C ASP A 154 2.02 11.34 -3.71
N PHE A 155 3.15 10.70 -3.44
CA PHE A 155 3.45 10.07 -2.15
C PHE A 155 3.67 11.10 -1.05
N HIS A 156 4.32 12.23 -1.37
CA HIS A 156 4.58 13.29 -0.40
C HIS A 156 3.31 14.03 -0.02
N GLY A 157 2.48 14.42 -0.99
CA GLY A 157 1.20 15.06 -0.71
C GLY A 157 0.25 14.15 0.05
N MET A 158 0.18 12.86 -0.29
CA MET A 158 -0.68 11.90 0.41
C MET A 158 -0.35 11.81 1.91
N PHE A 159 0.94 11.70 2.27
CA PHE A 159 1.39 11.55 3.65
C PHE A 159 1.84 12.86 4.34
N GLY A 160 1.70 14.00 3.67
CA GLY A 160 2.12 15.31 4.20
C GLY A 160 3.62 15.42 4.48
N VAL A 161 4.46 14.78 3.66
CA VAL A 161 5.93 14.85 3.77
C VAL A 161 6.39 16.23 3.33
N LYS A 162 7.15 16.92 4.18
CA LYS A 162 7.71 18.25 3.90
C LYS A 162 9.01 18.15 3.11
N ASP A 163 8.89 17.77 1.84
CA ASP A 163 9.98 17.70 0.89
C ASP A 163 9.45 18.00 -0.52
N SER A 164 10.15 18.88 -1.24
CA SER A 164 9.69 19.43 -2.53
C SER A 164 9.96 18.51 -3.72
N GLU A 165 10.52 17.32 -3.52
CA GLU A 165 10.80 16.40 -4.60
C GLU A 165 9.54 15.61 -4.96
N PRO A 166 9.00 15.74 -6.18
CA PRO A 166 7.87 14.94 -6.62
C PRO A 166 8.22 13.46 -6.53
N THR A 167 7.48 12.75 -5.69
CA THR A 167 7.82 11.39 -5.32
C THR A 167 6.61 10.48 -5.50
N SER A 168 6.80 9.37 -6.20
CA SER A 168 5.78 8.34 -6.41
C SER A 168 6.17 7.04 -5.72
N PHE A 169 5.17 6.28 -5.26
CA PHE A 169 5.34 4.97 -4.65
C PHE A 169 4.56 3.91 -5.42
N TYR A 170 5.19 2.77 -5.69
CA TYR A 170 4.58 1.64 -6.37
C TYR A 170 4.89 0.35 -5.62
N GLY A 171 3.96 -0.60 -5.58
CA GLY A 171 4.18 -1.89 -4.95
C GLY A 171 3.37 -3.00 -5.58
N VAL A 172 3.97 -4.21 -5.63
CA VAL A 172 3.31 -5.47 -5.98
C VAL A 172 3.60 -6.49 -4.89
N PHE A 173 2.57 -7.23 -4.51
CA PHE A 173 2.58 -8.19 -3.40
C PHE A 173 1.93 -9.49 -3.87
N ASP A 174 2.68 -10.58 -3.94
CA ASP A 174 2.18 -11.92 -4.33
C ASP A 174 1.92 -12.75 -3.06
N GLY A 175 0.65 -12.84 -2.68
CA GLY A 175 0.21 -13.58 -1.51
C GLY A 175 0.20 -15.09 -1.72
N HIS A 176 0.55 -15.83 -0.67
CA HIS A 176 0.53 -17.29 -0.67
C HIS A 176 0.11 -17.82 0.70
N GLY A 177 -0.59 -18.96 0.72
CA GLY A 177 -1.18 -19.50 1.94
C GLY A 177 -2.38 -18.68 2.47
N GLY A 178 -2.88 -17.74 1.67
CA GLY A 178 -3.96 -16.81 2.02
C GLY A 178 -3.68 -15.39 1.50
N GLN A 179 -4.59 -14.46 1.77
CA GLN A 179 -4.49 -13.08 1.27
C GLN A 179 -4.04 -12.08 2.33
N ASP A 180 -4.04 -12.48 3.60
CA ASP A 180 -3.96 -11.54 4.72
C ASP A 180 -2.62 -10.80 4.74
N ALA A 181 -1.50 -11.50 4.51
CA ALA A 181 -0.17 -10.89 4.43
C ALA A 181 -0.06 -9.85 3.30
N ALA A 182 -0.59 -10.16 2.11
CA ALA A 182 -0.58 -9.25 0.97
C ALA A 182 -1.47 -8.03 1.21
N ILE A 183 -2.67 -8.23 1.79
CA ILE A 183 -3.58 -7.14 2.19
C ILE A 183 -2.88 -6.23 3.20
N TYR A 184 -2.38 -6.79 4.29
CA TYR A 184 -1.71 -6.06 5.36
C TYR A 184 -0.51 -5.27 4.84
N THR A 185 0.39 -5.94 4.12
CA THR A 185 1.61 -5.31 3.60
C THR A 185 1.27 -4.18 2.64
N SER A 186 0.29 -4.36 1.76
CA SER A 186 -0.13 -3.32 0.81
C SER A 186 -0.70 -2.07 1.49
N ALA A 187 -1.38 -2.23 2.63
CA ALA A 187 -1.96 -1.12 3.39
C ALA A 187 -0.93 -0.39 4.26
N HIS A 188 0.06 -1.10 4.84
CA HIS A 188 0.89 -0.54 5.91
C HIS A 188 2.33 -0.20 5.49
N LEU A 189 2.90 -0.90 4.52
CA LEU A 189 4.32 -0.75 4.18
C LEU A 189 4.66 0.68 3.71
N CYS A 190 3.83 1.26 2.83
CA CYS A 190 4.05 2.60 2.29
C CYS A 190 4.03 3.67 3.40
N TYR A 191 3.08 3.57 4.32
CA TYR A 191 2.98 4.49 5.46
C TYR A 191 4.15 4.32 6.44
N ASN A 192 4.57 3.08 6.72
CA ASN A 192 5.74 2.82 7.57
C ASN A 192 7.02 3.43 6.98
N ILE A 193 7.16 3.47 5.65
CA ILE A 193 8.25 4.19 4.99
C ILE A 193 8.14 5.70 5.22
N ALA A 194 6.97 6.29 4.94
CA ALA A 194 6.73 7.73 5.09
C ALA A 194 6.92 8.22 6.54
N LYS A 195 6.60 7.38 7.53
CA LYS A 195 6.71 7.68 8.96
C LYS A 195 8.14 7.52 9.51
N SER A 196 9.01 6.78 8.83
CA SER A 196 10.37 6.55 9.33
C SER A 196 11.11 7.87 9.48
N SER A 197 11.82 8.05 10.59
CA SER A 197 12.65 9.24 10.84
C SER A 197 13.80 9.41 9.85
N LYS A 198 14.11 8.35 9.10
CA LYS A 198 15.11 8.35 8.03
C LYS A 198 14.56 8.90 6.72
N TYR A 199 13.24 8.89 6.52
CA TYR A 199 12.62 9.43 5.32
C TYR A 199 12.52 10.97 5.41
N PRO A 200 12.77 11.73 4.33
CA PRO A 200 13.18 11.31 2.99
C PRO A 200 14.71 11.24 2.79
N HIS A 201 15.51 11.57 3.80
CA HIS A 201 16.97 11.77 3.64
C HIS A 201 17.78 10.49 3.43
N ASN A 202 17.30 9.34 3.93
CA ASN A 202 17.90 8.03 3.76
C ASN A 202 16.79 6.99 3.47
N ILE A 203 16.36 6.99 2.20
CA ILE A 203 15.25 6.15 1.72
C ILE A 203 15.55 4.67 1.90
N GLU A 204 16.78 4.21 1.60
CA GLU A 204 17.14 2.78 1.74
C GLU A 204 16.99 2.30 3.19
N ALA A 205 17.48 3.09 4.15
CA ALA A 205 17.36 2.73 5.56
C ALA A 205 15.92 2.86 6.08
N ALA A 206 15.12 3.79 5.53
CA ALA A 206 13.69 3.90 5.81
C ALA A 206 12.91 2.69 5.27
N MET A 207 13.20 2.26 4.03
CA MET A 207 12.62 1.06 3.43
C MET A 207 12.96 -0.18 4.26
N ARG A 208 14.24 -0.38 4.60
CA ARG A 208 14.64 -1.54 5.41
C ARG A 208 13.91 -1.58 6.77
N GLU A 209 13.81 -0.44 7.45
CA GLU A 209 13.08 -0.33 8.72
C GLU A 209 11.58 -0.64 8.53
N ALA A 210 10.97 -0.11 7.48
CA ALA A 210 9.55 -0.30 7.21
C ALA A 210 9.20 -1.74 6.82
N PHE A 211 10.08 -2.45 6.10
CA PHE A 211 9.90 -3.87 5.81
C PHE A 211 9.90 -4.70 7.10
N LEU A 212 10.91 -4.52 7.95
CA LEU A 212 11.00 -5.22 9.25
C LEU A 212 9.81 -4.88 10.15
N LYS A 213 9.46 -3.60 10.26
CA LYS A 213 8.32 -3.17 11.08
C LYS A 213 7.00 -3.75 10.59
N THR A 214 6.77 -3.75 9.27
CA THR A 214 5.55 -4.33 8.68
C THR A 214 5.49 -5.84 8.92
N ASP A 215 6.63 -6.52 8.82
CA ASP A 215 6.73 -7.96 9.08
C ASP A 215 6.46 -8.31 10.54
N ASP A 216 7.17 -7.67 11.48
CA ASP A 216 6.97 -7.86 12.92
C ASP A 216 5.51 -7.62 13.33
N ALA A 217 4.90 -6.54 12.83
CA ALA A 217 3.52 -6.19 13.13
C ALA A 217 2.53 -7.23 12.55
N PHE A 218 2.78 -7.71 11.33
CA PHE A 218 1.96 -8.76 10.74
C PHE A 218 2.14 -10.10 11.45
N ILE A 219 3.35 -10.46 11.88
CA ILE A 219 3.61 -11.69 12.65
C ILE A 219 2.83 -11.68 13.96
N ASP A 220 2.92 -10.60 14.75
CA ASP A 220 2.16 -10.44 15.99
C ASP A 220 0.64 -10.54 15.75
N LYS A 221 0.17 -9.93 14.65
CA LYS A 221 -1.24 -10.03 14.23
C LYS A 221 -1.62 -11.46 13.87
N SER A 222 -0.77 -12.13 13.10
CA SER A 222 -1.01 -13.46 12.57
C SER A 222 -1.12 -14.50 13.68
N ASP A 223 -0.30 -14.39 14.72
CA ASP A 223 -0.33 -15.26 15.89
C ASP A 223 -1.62 -15.09 16.70
N LYS A 224 -2.13 -13.85 16.82
CA LYS A 224 -3.40 -13.55 17.52
C LYS A 224 -4.64 -14.02 16.76
N HIS A 225 -4.58 -14.07 15.43
CA HIS A 225 -5.73 -14.33 14.56
C HIS A 225 -5.62 -15.65 13.77
N ALA A 226 -4.63 -16.50 14.08
CA ALA A 226 -4.36 -17.77 13.40
C ALA A 226 -4.26 -17.62 11.86
N MET A 227 -3.54 -16.59 11.42
CA MET A 227 -3.23 -16.36 10.01
C MET A 227 -1.87 -16.99 9.68
N TYR A 228 -1.77 -17.66 8.53
CA TYR A 228 -0.55 -18.37 8.10
C TYR A 228 -0.14 -18.01 6.67
N SER A 229 -0.64 -16.89 6.17
CA SER A 229 -0.28 -16.39 4.85
C SER A 229 1.06 -15.67 4.90
N GLY A 230 1.76 -15.71 3.78
CA GLY A 230 2.91 -14.86 3.51
C GLY A 230 2.70 -14.09 2.22
N THR A 231 3.57 -13.12 1.96
CA THR A 231 3.57 -12.39 0.71
C THR A 231 4.99 -12.09 0.26
N THR A 232 5.21 -12.09 -1.05
CA THR A 232 6.33 -11.33 -1.61
C THR A 232 6.03 -9.83 -1.46
N ALA A 233 7.05 -9.00 -1.62
CA ALA A 233 6.86 -7.59 -1.84
C ALA A 233 7.96 -7.08 -2.76
N VAL A 234 7.60 -6.31 -3.78
CA VAL A 234 8.55 -5.49 -4.54
C VAL A 234 7.97 -4.09 -4.63
N VAL A 235 8.69 -3.12 -4.09
CA VAL A 235 8.23 -1.73 -4.01
C VAL A 235 9.27 -0.75 -4.53
N PHE A 236 8.79 0.36 -5.05
CA PHE A 236 9.59 1.40 -5.66
C PHE A 236 9.23 2.77 -5.13
N ILE A 237 10.24 3.59 -4.86
CA ILE A 237 10.12 5.04 -4.69
C ILE A 237 10.83 5.72 -5.85
N TYR A 238 10.10 6.51 -6.62
CA TYR A 238 10.67 7.29 -7.72
C TYR A 238 10.69 8.78 -7.36
N ARG A 239 11.89 9.38 -7.32
CA ARG A 239 12.10 10.83 -7.16
C ARG A 239 12.33 11.45 -8.55
N ALA A 240 11.36 12.23 -9.01
CA ALA A 240 11.22 12.57 -10.42
C ALA A 240 12.27 13.55 -10.95
N ASN A 241 12.58 14.63 -10.22
CA ASN A 241 13.59 15.60 -10.63
C ASN A 241 15.00 15.04 -10.42
N GLU A 242 15.21 14.24 -9.37
CA GLU A 242 16.47 13.54 -9.14
C GLU A 242 16.71 12.40 -10.13
N LYS A 243 15.65 11.93 -10.81
CA LYS A 243 15.66 10.76 -11.70
C LYS A 243 16.22 9.52 -10.99
N LYS A 244 15.87 9.35 -9.72
CA LYS A 244 16.29 8.20 -8.90
C LYS A 244 15.14 7.27 -8.60
N LEU A 245 15.39 5.98 -8.79
CA LEU A 245 14.48 4.90 -8.47
C LEU A 245 15.09 4.06 -7.35
N PHE A 246 14.46 4.07 -6.18
CA PHE A 246 14.81 3.23 -5.04
C PHE A 246 13.94 1.97 -5.06
N ALA A 247 14.54 0.81 -4.82
CA ALA A 247 13.86 -0.47 -4.83
C ALA A 247 14.04 -1.20 -3.50
N GLY A 248 12.97 -1.81 -3.00
CA GLY A 248 13.02 -2.71 -1.83
C GLY A 248 12.19 -3.94 -2.12
N TRP A 249 12.70 -5.12 -1.80
CA TRP A 249 11.99 -6.35 -2.13
C TRP A 249 12.30 -7.53 -1.18
N VAL A 250 11.32 -8.44 -1.08
CA VAL A 250 11.42 -9.78 -0.52
C VAL A 250 10.64 -10.75 -1.40
N GLY A 251 11.11 -11.99 -1.53
CA GLY A 251 10.51 -13.00 -2.41
C GLY A 251 10.99 -12.93 -3.86
N ASP A 252 10.19 -13.48 -4.77
CA ASP A 252 10.55 -13.77 -6.16
C ASP A 252 9.78 -12.93 -7.20
N SER A 253 8.94 -11.99 -6.76
CA SER A 253 8.34 -11.01 -7.66
C SER A 253 9.42 -10.22 -8.39
N GLN A 254 9.25 -10.08 -9.70
CA GLN A 254 10.26 -9.52 -10.58
C GLN A 254 9.97 -8.07 -10.96
N ALA A 255 11.03 -7.35 -11.29
CA ALA A 255 10.95 -6.01 -11.84
C ALA A 255 12.01 -5.80 -12.91
N LEU A 256 11.59 -5.15 -13.99
CA LEU A 256 12.39 -4.91 -15.18
C LEU A 256 12.34 -3.41 -15.50
N LEU A 257 13.49 -2.83 -15.84
CA LEU A 257 13.61 -1.49 -16.39
C LEU A 257 13.89 -1.60 -17.89
N ALA A 258 13.07 -0.98 -18.72
CA ALA A 258 13.25 -0.96 -20.16
C ALA A 258 13.59 0.45 -20.65
N ALA A 259 14.68 0.60 -21.40
CA ALA A 259 15.11 1.87 -21.99
C ALA A 259 15.82 1.61 -23.33
N GLU A 260 15.46 2.37 -24.36
CA GLU A 260 16.13 2.32 -25.69
C GLU A 260 16.24 0.89 -26.27
N GLY A 261 15.18 0.09 -26.12
CA GLY A 261 15.15 -1.30 -26.60
C GLY A 261 15.96 -2.30 -25.76
N LYS A 262 16.57 -1.87 -24.66
CA LYS A 262 17.25 -2.73 -23.68
C LYS A 262 16.33 -2.98 -22.48
N VAL A 263 16.40 -4.18 -21.93
CA VAL A 263 15.66 -4.57 -20.72
C VAL A 263 16.66 -5.06 -19.68
N CYS A 264 16.59 -4.48 -18.48
CA CYS A 264 17.45 -4.81 -17.35
C CYS A 264 16.60 -5.28 -16.18
N GLN A 265 16.95 -6.41 -15.58
CA GLN A 265 16.34 -6.83 -14.32
C GLN A 265 16.92 -6.03 -13.15
N ILE A 266 16.06 -5.40 -12.35
CA ILE A 266 16.48 -4.47 -11.29
C ILE A 266 16.32 -5.03 -9.87
N VAL A 267 15.75 -6.23 -9.73
CA VAL A 267 15.66 -6.96 -8.46
C VAL A 267 16.14 -8.41 -8.64
N SER A 268 16.85 -8.92 -7.65
CA SER A 268 17.34 -10.32 -7.64
C SER A 268 16.36 -11.21 -6.87
N PRO A 269 15.71 -12.21 -7.50
CA PRO A 269 14.71 -13.04 -6.84
C PRO A 269 15.30 -13.80 -5.65
N HIS A 270 14.59 -13.80 -4.52
CA HIS A 270 14.93 -14.59 -3.35
C HIS A 270 14.32 -15.98 -3.48
N THR A 271 15.08 -16.90 -4.08
CA THR A 271 14.66 -18.28 -4.32
C THR A 271 15.68 -19.27 -3.75
N PRO A 272 15.26 -20.50 -3.38
CA PRO A 272 16.16 -21.53 -2.87
C PRO A 272 17.27 -21.99 -3.83
N SER A 273 17.19 -21.66 -5.12
CA SER A 273 18.24 -21.96 -6.10
C SER A 273 19.42 -20.97 -6.04
N VAL A 274 19.25 -19.84 -5.36
CA VAL A 274 20.32 -18.86 -5.17
C VAL A 274 21.23 -19.33 -4.04
N GLU A 275 22.53 -19.43 -4.34
CA GLU A 275 23.51 -20.02 -3.42
C GLU A 275 23.57 -19.29 -2.06
N SER A 276 23.53 -17.95 -2.04
CA SER A 276 23.52 -17.19 -0.79
C SER A 276 22.27 -17.47 0.06
N GLU A 277 21.12 -17.70 -0.58
CA GLU A 277 19.87 -18.03 0.10
C GLU A 277 19.89 -19.45 0.65
N ARG A 278 20.45 -20.40 -0.12
CA ARG A 278 20.69 -21.76 0.32
C ARG A 278 21.56 -21.82 1.56
N ILE A 279 22.72 -21.16 1.53
CA ILE A 279 23.66 -21.11 2.66
C ILE A 279 22.98 -20.49 3.89
N ARG A 280 22.20 -19.42 3.71
CA ARG A 280 21.43 -18.80 4.80
C ARG A 280 20.47 -19.80 5.44
N ILE A 281 19.68 -20.49 4.62
CA ILE A 281 18.65 -21.44 5.08
C ILE A 281 19.30 -22.64 5.81
N GLU A 282 20.34 -23.23 5.24
CA GLU A 282 21.06 -24.36 5.82
C GLU A 282 21.71 -23.98 7.17
N LYS A 283 22.27 -22.76 7.28
CA LYS A 283 22.81 -22.22 8.54
C LYS A 283 21.75 -22.06 9.63
N MET A 284 20.49 -21.85 9.25
CA MET A 284 19.36 -21.73 10.16
C MET A 284 18.69 -23.08 10.47
N GLY A 285 19.25 -24.19 9.98
CA GLY A 285 18.74 -25.55 10.20
C GLY A 285 17.63 -25.96 9.23
N GLY A 286 17.31 -25.14 8.23
CA GLY A 286 16.41 -25.50 7.14
C GLY A 286 17.10 -26.40 6.10
N VAL A 287 16.31 -27.06 5.26
CA VAL A 287 16.83 -27.91 4.17
C VAL A 287 16.23 -27.50 2.84
N ILE A 288 17.03 -27.57 1.78
CA ILE A 288 16.56 -27.36 0.40
C ILE A 288 16.31 -28.71 -0.27
N MET A 289 15.06 -28.95 -0.66
CA MET A 289 14.64 -30.17 -1.34
C MET A 289 14.26 -29.85 -2.78
N ASN A 290 14.69 -30.68 -3.73
CA ASN A 290 14.18 -30.61 -5.10
C ASN A 290 12.89 -31.43 -5.20
N TRP A 291 11.79 -30.76 -5.51
CA TRP A 291 10.48 -31.37 -5.74
C TRP A 291 10.03 -31.07 -7.16
N ASP A 292 10.02 -32.10 -8.01
CA ASP A 292 9.55 -32.01 -9.41
C ASP A 292 10.24 -30.87 -10.22
N GLY A 293 11.56 -30.75 -10.09
CA GLY A 293 12.35 -29.74 -10.78
C GLY A 293 12.34 -28.35 -10.13
N SER A 294 11.67 -28.17 -9.00
CA SER A 294 11.63 -26.91 -8.24
C SER A 294 12.26 -27.08 -6.86
N TYR A 295 13.23 -26.23 -6.53
CA TYR A 295 13.83 -26.21 -5.19
C TYR A 295 12.88 -25.55 -4.19
N ARG A 296 12.67 -26.23 -3.05
CA ARG A 296 11.76 -25.80 -2.00
C ARG A 296 12.42 -25.82 -0.62
N VAL A 297 12.18 -24.77 0.17
CA VAL A 297 12.54 -24.70 1.59
C VAL A 297 11.68 -25.69 2.36
N ASN A 298 12.33 -26.63 3.06
CA ASN A 298 11.71 -27.70 3.84
C ASN A 298 10.66 -28.50 3.03
N GLY A 299 10.84 -28.60 1.70
CA GLY A 299 9.91 -29.28 0.79
C GLY A 299 8.61 -28.51 0.49
N GLN A 300 8.43 -27.29 0.99
CA GLN A 300 7.17 -26.57 0.87
C GLN A 300 7.23 -25.34 -0.04
N LEU A 301 8.16 -24.42 0.22
CA LEU A 301 8.12 -23.09 -0.39
C LEU A 301 9.19 -22.88 -1.45
N ALA A 302 8.79 -22.39 -2.62
CA ALA A 302 9.70 -22.06 -3.72
C ALA A 302 10.37 -20.68 -3.58
N ILE A 303 10.10 -19.98 -2.47
CA ILE A 303 10.68 -18.67 -2.13
C ILE A 303 11.51 -18.78 -0.85
N SER A 304 12.56 -17.98 -0.72
CA SER A 304 13.46 -18.00 0.44
C SER A 304 13.24 -16.86 1.43
N ARG A 305 12.49 -15.81 1.04
CA ARG A 305 12.14 -14.66 1.89
C ARG A 305 10.71 -14.23 1.58
N ALA A 306 9.98 -13.79 2.60
CA ALA A 306 8.62 -13.27 2.48
C ALA A 306 8.34 -12.34 3.67
N ILE A 307 7.30 -11.52 3.57
CA ILE A 307 6.65 -10.96 4.76
C ILE A 307 5.61 -11.96 5.25
N GLY A 308 5.57 -12.16 6.56
CA GLY A 308 4.63 -13.01 7.26
C GLY A 308 5.13 -14.40 7.55
N LYS A 309 4.35 -15.10 8.37
CA LYS A 309 4.75 -16.36 8.97
C LYS A 309 4.33 -17.53 8.10
N LEU A 310 5.33 -18.14 7.48
CA LEU A 310 5.25 -19.53 7.08
C LEU A 310 5.98 -20.31 8.15
N SER A 311 5.40 -21.39 8.66
CA SER A 311 5.98 -22.27 9.69
C SER A 311 7.33 -22.92 9.31
N TYR A 312 7.97 -22.47 8.23
CA TYR A 312 9.11 -23.08 7.55
C TYR A 312 10.21 -22.08 7.18
N ILE A 313 10.01 -20.78 7.41
CA ILE A 313 11.03 -19.73 7.24
C ILE A 313 11.14 -19.03 8.60
N SER A 314 12.16 -19.39 9.39
CA SER A 314 12.66 -18.48 10.42
C SER A 314 13.63 -17.52 9.74
N ASP A 315 13.50 -16.22 9.98
CA ASP A 315 14.43 -15.18 9.51
C ASP A 315 15.53 -14.84 10.51
#